data_AF-A0A2S9HYG3-F1
#
_entry.id   AF-A0A2S9HYG3-F1
#
_cell.length_a   1.000
_cell.length_b   1.000
_cell.length_c   1.000
_cell.angle_alpha   90.00
_cell.angle_beta   90.00
_cell.angle_gamma   90.00
#
_symmetry.space_group_name_H-M   'P 1'
#
loop_
_entity.id
_entity.type
_entity.pdbx_description
1 polymer ?
#
loop_
_entity_poly.entity_id
_entity_poly.type
_entity_poly.pdbx_seq_one_letter_code
_entity_poly.pdbx_strand_id
1 'polypeptide(L)'
;MGNEIKRYVIRTFIFTWILWGLLISLIKLNITTFGTPLAMILFVFGGIMPAIVAISLKKKYGSKEEFRVFIKNIVNPRHHFVWYVLIVVLAFISCYLPTIFGGATMQKPLYVALLSFPTMIVGGGLEEIGWRGFLQPALQKKNSAFFSTVIVSVIWAIWHWPLWFIPGTNQTQRDFIAFIITTIAVSFLLTTIFNATKSIFMCLIFHALLNSFWSVYVPNDKVLPAFSTFIFGIFVFIVYKVIIKRKNLLLIR
;
A
#
# COMPACT_ATOMS: atom_id res chain seq x y z
N MET A 1 -22.57 6.15 5.91
CA MET A 1 -21.23 5.50 5.89
C MET A 1 -21.12 4.24 5.04
N GLY A 2 -22.01 3.23 5.14
CA GLY A 2 -21.93 2.04 4.27
C GLY A 2 -21.92 2.37 2.77
N ASN A 3 -22.74 3.35 2.37
CA ASN A 3 -22.80 3.85 1.00
C ASN A 3 -21.52 4.57 0.54
N GLU A 4 -20.68 5.09 1.45
CA GLU A 4 -19.41 5.75 1.07
C GLU A 4 -18.33 4.73 0.76
N ILE A 5 -18.18 3.72 1.63
CA ILE A 5 -17.25 2.60 1.41
C ILE A 5 -17.61 1.89 0.11
N LYS A 6 -18.89 1.58 -0.10
CA LYS A 6 -19.37 0.94 -1.33
C LYS A 6 -19.07 1.79 -2.57
N ARG A 7 -19.37 3.10 -2.55
CA ARG A 7 -19.06 4.02 -3.66
C ARG A 7 -17.56 4.10 -3.94
N TYR A 8 -16.73 4.15 -2.89
CA TYR A 8 -15.29 4.21 -3.02
C TYR A 8 -14.73 2.95 -3.67
N VAL A 9 -15.06 1.77 -3.13
CA VAL A 9 -14.55 0.48 -3.64
C VAL A 9 -15.00 0.26 -5.08
N ILE A 10 -16.31 0.41 -5.37
CA ILE A 10 -16.85 0.20 -6.72
C ILE A 10 -16.18 1.12 -7.75
N ARG A 11 -16.10 2.43 -7.48
CA ARG A 11 -15.48 3.37 -8.43
C ARG A 11 -14.00 3.10 -8.62
N THR A 12 -13.28 2.80 -7.54
CA THR A 12 -11.85 2.48 -7.60
C THR A 12 -11.62 1.26 -8.49
N PHE A 13 -12.40 0.19 -8.30
CA PHE A 13 -12.30 -1.02 -9.11
C PHE A 13 -12.66 -0.77 -10.57
N ILE A 14 -13.82 -0.15 -10.84
CA ILE A 14 -14.28 0.12 -12.21
C ILE A 14 -13.22 0.91 -12.98
N PHE A 15 -12.77 2.05 -12.45
CA PHE A 15 -11.83 2.90 -13.17
C PHE A 15 -10.44 2.24 -13.32
N THR A 16 -9.94 1.55 -12.28
CA THR A 16 -8.65 0.86 -12.38
C THR A 16 -8.72 -0.26 -13.40
N TRP A 17 -9.71 -1.13 -13.30
CA TRP A 17 -9.82 -2.32 -14.13
C TRP A 17 -10.16 -1.99 -15.58
N ILE A 18 -10.84 -0.87 -15.85
CA ILE A 18 -10.99 -0.36 -17.21
C ILE A 18 -9.63 0.05 -17.78
N LEU A 19 -8.84 0.83 -17.04
CA LEU A 19 -7.53 1.30 -17.54
C LEU A 19 -6.54 0.15 -17.74
N TRP A 20 -6.44 -0.75 -16.77
CA TRP A 20 -5.58 -1.93 -16.88
C TRP A 20 -6.13 -2.95 -17.89
N GLY A 21 -7.46 -3.14 -17.98
CA GLY A 21 -8.09 -3.99 -18.99
C GLY A 21 -7.87 -3.49 -20.42
N LEU A 22 -7.92 -2.17 -20.62
CA LEU A 22 -7.54 -1.54 -21.89
C LEU A 22 -6.06 -1.78 -22.18
N LEU A 23 -5.18 -1.58 -21.21
CA LEU A 23 -3.75 -1.84 -21.36
C LEU A 23 -3.46 -3.30 -21.76
N ILE A 24 -4.10 -4.27 -21.10
CA ILE A 24 -3.99 -5.70 -21.44
C ILE A 24 -4.39 -5.93 -22.89
N SER A 25 -5.53 -5.37 -23.31
CA SER A 25 -6.03 -5.51 -24.68
C SER A 25 -5.08 -4.90 -25.70
N LEU A 26 -4.57 -3.69 -25.45
CA LEU A 26 -3.65 -3.01 -26.37
C LEU A 26 -2.32 -3.75 -26.52
N ILE A 27 -1.79 -4.34 -25.45
CA ILE A 27 -0.57 -5.15 -25.52
C ILE A 27 -0.82 -6.44 -26.29
N LYS A 28 -1.94 -7.14 -26.04
CA LYS A 28 -2.29 -8.38 -26.74
C LYS A 28 -2.55 -8.19 -28.24
N LEU A 29 -3.03 -7.01 -28.62
CA LEU A 29 -3.23 -6.63 -30.03
C LEU A 29 -1.96 -6.10 -30.70
N ASN A 30 -0.81 -6.15 -30.02
CA ASN A 30 0.48 -5.62 -30.49
C ASN A 30 0.45 -4.12 -30.87
N ILE A 31 -0.50 -3.35 -30.30
CA ILE A 31 -0.59 -1.89 -30.50
C ILE A 31 0.47 -1.18 -29.65
N THR A 32 0.82 -1.76 -28.49
CA THR A 32 1.80 -1.19 -27.57
C THR A 32 2.52 -2.30 -26.81
N THR A 33 3.61 -1.97 -26.13
CA THR A 33 4.33 -2.88 -25.22
C THR A 33 4.53 -2.22 -23.87
N PHE A 34 4.63 -3.03 -22.81
CA PHE A 34 4.91 -2.51 -21.47
C PHE A 34 6.26 -1.77 -21.47
N GLY A 35 6.28 -0.58 -20.87
CA GLY A 35 7.43 0.33 -20.85
C GLY A 35 7.33 1.48 -21.84
N THR A 36 6.48 1.39 -22.87
CA THR A 36 6.19 2.52 -23.76
C THR A 36 5.40 3.63 -23.03
N PRO A 37 5.43 4.89 -23.51
CA PRO A 37 4.69 5.99 -22.88
C PRO A 37 3.19 5.72 -22.72
N LEU A 38 2.51 5.22 -23.77
CA LEU A 38 1.08 4.90 -23.71
C LEU A 38 0.79 3.84 -22.64
N ALA A 39 1.59 2.78 -22.60
CA ALA A 39 1.43 1.72 -21.60
C ALA A 39 1.65 2.23 -20.17
N MET A 40 2.68 3.04 -19.95
CA MET A 40 2.99 3.61 -18.64
C MET A 40 1.91 4.58 -18.17
N ILE A 41 1.32 5.38 -19.06
CA ILE A 41 0.19 6.27 -18.73
C ILE A 41 -0.98 5.43 -18.21
N LEU A 42 -1.44 4.42 -18.96
CA LEU A 42 -2.56 3.57 -18.53
C LEU A 42 -2.25 2.83 -17.23
N PHE A 43 -1.03 2.32 -17.10
CA PHE A 43 -0.59 1.59 -15.91
C PHE A 43 -0.60 2.49 -14.66
N VAL A 44 0.05 3.66 -14.74
CA VAL A 44 0.17 4.61 -13.62
C VAL A 44 -1.19 5.20 -13.25
N PHE A 45 -1.99 5.64 -14.23
CA PHE A 45 -3.32 6.17 -13.94
C PHE A 45 -4.24 5.13 -13.30
N GLY A 46 -4.15 3.87 -13.71
CA GLY A 46 -4.82 2.77 -13.02
C GLY A 46 -4.35 2.65 -11.56
N GLY A 47 -3.02 2.67 -11.34
CA GLY A 47 -2.42 2.55 -10.01
C GLY A 47 -2.80 3.67 -9.04
N ILE A 48 -2.87 4.93 -9.49
CA ILE A 48 -3.21 6.08 -8.63
C ILE A 48 -4.72 6.31 -8.45
N MET A 49 -5.56 5.47 -9.05
CA MET A 49 -7.02 5.61 -9.00
C MET A 49 -7.62 5.55 -7.58
N PRO A 50 -7.11 4.72 -6.64
CA PRO A 50 -7.52 4.79 -5.23
C PRO A 50 -7.39 6.20 -4.62
N ALA A 51 -6.37 6.95 -5.00
CA ALA A 51 -6.16 8.33 -4.55
C ALA A 51 -7.15 9.29 -5.21
N ILE A 52 -7.29 9.23 -6.54
CA ILE A 52 -8.18 10.10 -7.31
C ILE A 52 -9.63 9.94 -6.82
N VAL A 53 -10.08 8.70 -6.65
CA VAL A 53 -11.44 8.41 -6.19
C VAL A 53 -11.65 8.92 -4.76
N ALA A 54 -10.69 8.71 -3.84
CA ALA A 54 -10.79 9.23 -2.48
C ALA A 54 -10.87 10.76 -2.43
N ILE A 55 -9.99 11.45 -3.17
CA ILE A 55 -9.99 12.92 -3.28
C ILE A 55 -11.31 13.42 -3.85
N SER A 56 -11.81 12.80 -4.92
CA SER A 56 -13.07 13.19 -5.56
C SER A 56 -14.28 13.04 -4.62
N LEU A 57 -14.34 11.94 -3.86
CA LEU A 57 -15.42 11.69 -2.92
C LEU A 57 -15.35 12.62 -1.71
N LYS A 58 -14.15 12.88 -1.17
CA LYS A 58 -13.94 13.85 -0.09
C LYS A 58 -14.34 15.26 -0.51
N LYS A 59 -14.00 15.67 -1.73
CA LYS A 59 -14.40 16.98 -2.27
C LYS A 59 -15.91 17.09 -2.49
N LYS A 60 -16.56 16.01 -2.94
CA LYS A 60 -17.99 16.02 -3.29
C LYS A 60 -18.92 15.90 -2.08
N TYR A 61 -18.54 15.10 -1.08
CA TYR A 61 -19.42 14.74 0.03
C TYR A 61 -18.93 15.24 1.40
N GLY A 62 -17.66 15.61 1.54
CA GLY A 62 -17.12 16.19 2.77
C GLY A 62 -17.33 17.70 2.83
N SER A 63 -17.22 18.27 4.03
CA SER A 63 -17.19 19.73 4.19
C SER A 63 -15.89 20.32 3.62
N LYS A 64 -15.88 21.64 3.35
CA LYS A 64 -14.67 22.35 2.90
C LYS A 64 -13.49 22.15 3.87
N GLU A 65 -13.78 22.19 5.18
CA GLU A 65 -12.77 21.99 6.21
C GLU A 65 -12.27 20.53 6.26
N GLU A 66 -13.16 19.54 6.17
CA GLU A 66 -12.76 18.13 6.11
C GLU A 66 -11.86 17.84 4.91
N PHE A 67 -12.20 18.41 3.75
CA PHE A 67 -11.38 18.28 2.54
C PHE A 67 -10.02 18.96 2.72
N ARG A 68 -9.98 20.17 3.30
CA ARG A 68 -8.73 20.88 3.56
C ARG A 68 -7.82 20.12 4.51
N VAL A 69 -8.37 19.59 5.60
CA VAL A 69 -7.61 18.76 6.57
C VAL A 69 -7.10 17.50 5.90
N PHE A 70 -7.92 16.84 5.06
CA PHE A 70 -7.53 15.66 4.31
C PHE A 70 -6.34 15.94 3.39
N ILE A 71 -6.41 16.98 2.55
CA ILE A 71 -5.30 17.35 1.65
C ILE A 71 -4.05 17.74 2.43
N LYS A 72 -4.18 18.53 3.51
CA LYS A 72 -3.03 18.86 4.37
C LYS A 72 -2.37 17.61 4.94
N ASN A 73 -3.14 16.60 5.36
CA ASN A 73 -2.60 15.37 5.93
C ASN A 73 -1.78 14.55 4.92
N ILE A 74 -2.16 14.57 3.63
CA ILE A 74 -1.42 13.89 2.54
C ILE A 74 -0.01 14.44 2.39
N VAL A 75 0.16 15.76 2.56
CA VAL A 75 1.44 16.46 2.29
C VAL A 75 2.12 16.98 3.57
N ASN A 76 1.75 16.48 4.75
CA ASN A 76 2.29 16.96 6.02
C ASN A 76 3.52 16.14 6.48
N PRO A 77 4.75 16.65 6.33
CA PRO A 77 5.96 15.99 6.83
C PRO A 77 6.21 16.27 8.32
N ARG A 78 5.33 16.98 9.05
CA ARG A 78 5.62 17.33 10.44
C ARG A 78 5.42 16.15 11.37
N HIS A 79 6.49 15.42 11.62
CA HIS A 79 6.57 14.32 12.58
C HIS A 79 7.94 14.26 13.25
N HIS A 80 8.00 13.68 14.45
CA HIS A 80 9.26 13.46 15.15
C HIS A 80 10.19 12.57 14.32
N PHE A 81 11.50 12.89 14.28
CA PHE A 81 12.51 12.19 13.48
C PHE A 81 12.51 10.67 13.68
N VAL A 82 12.23 10.21 14.91
CA VAL A 82 12.11 8.77 15.24
C VAL A 82 11.11 8.03 14.35
N TRP A 83 10.01 8.67 13.91
CA TRP A 83 9.05 8.04 13.01
C TRP A 83 9.64 7.79 11.62
N TYR A 84 10.49 8.68 11.12
CA TYR A 84 11.18 8.50 9.85
C TYR A 84 12.17 7.34 9.90
N VAL A 85 12.97 7.27 10.97
CA VAL A 85 13.88 6.14 11.20
C VAL A 85 13.09 4.83 11.29
N LEU A 86 11.98 4.83 12.04
CA LEU A 86 11.14 3.66 12.22
C LEU A 86 10.56 3.15 10.91
N ILE A 87 10.00 4.01 10.04
CA ILE A 87 9.45 3.55 8.76
C ILE A 87 10.53 3.01 7.82
N VAL A 88 11.73 3.59 7.82
CA VAL A 88 12.87 3.07 7.03
C VAL A 88 13.28 1.69 7.53
N VAL A 89 13.45 1.54 8.85
CA VAL A 89 13.83 0.25 9.46
C VAL A 89 12.76 -0.81 9.23
N LEU A 90 11.48 -0.49 9.44
CA LEU A 90 10.38 -1.43 9.19
C LEU A 90 10.32 -1.86 7.71
N ALA A 91 10.52 -0.92 6.78
CA ALA A 91 10.51 -1.22 5.35
C ALA A 91 11.68 -2.13 4.96
N PHE A 92 12.89 -1.84 5.47
CA PHE A 92 14.08 -2.65 5.23
C PHE A 92 13.96 -4.06 5.83
N ILE A 93 13.50 -4.19 7.08
CA ILE A 93 13.28 -5.51 7.70
C ILE A 93 12.25 -6.31 6.90
N SER A 94 11.17 -5.68 6.45
CA SER A 94 10.11 -6.34 5.68
C SER A 94 10.60 -6.93 4.36
N CYS A 95 11.55 -6.26 3.69
CA CYS A 95 12.15 -6.77 2.45
C CYS A 95 13.29 -7.76 2.70
N TYR A 96 14.04 -7.60 3.79
CA TYR A 96 15.22 -8.40 4.08
C TYR A 96 14.87 -9.76 4.70
N LEU A 97 13.85 -9.85 5.56
CA LEU A 97 13.49 -11.10 6.24
C LEU A 97 13.28 -12.30 5.29
N PRO A 98 12.55 -12.17 4.16
CA PRO A 98 12.42 -13.27 3.19
C PRO A 98 13.75 -13.76 2.63
N THR A 99 14.79 -12.92 2.55
CA THR A 99 16.11 -13.30 2.00
C THR A 99 16.79 -14.38 2.84
N ILE A 100 16.60 -14.35 4.16
CA ILE A 100 17.18 -15.31 5.11
C ILE A 100 16.64 -16.72 4.86
N PHE A 101 15.40 -16.81 4.38
CA PHE A 101 14.73 -18.07 4.05
C PHE A 101 14.80 -18.41 2.56
N GLY A 102 15.69 -17.76 1.80
CA GLY A 102 15.84 -17.97 0.37
C GLY A 102 14.59 -17.60 -0.44
N GLY A 103 13.86 -16.58 0.03
CA GLY A 103 12.62 -16.03 -0.56
C GLY A 103 12.78 -14.72 -1.32
N ALA A 104 13.96 -14.12 -1.25
CA ALA A 104 14.34 -12.93 -2.00
C ALA A 104 15.85 -12.91 -2.18
N THR A 105 16.32 -12.22 -3.21
CA THR A 105 17.75 -12.07 -3.49
C THR A 105 18.05 -10.61 -3.80
N MET A 106 19.21 -10.13 -3.35
CA MET A 106 19.70 -8.81 -3.75
C MET A 106 20.16 -8.87 -5.21
N GLN A 107 19.40 -8.24 -6.11
CA GLN A 107 19.72 -8.22 -7.54
C GLN A 107 20.39 -6.92 -7.99
N LYS A 108 20.30 -5.87 -7.17
CA LYS A 108 20.86 -4.54 -7.46
C LYS A 108 21.60 -4.01 -6.23
N PRO A 109 22.50 -3.03 -6.39
CA PRO A 109 23.09 -2.33 -5.25
C PRO A 109 22.06 -1.56 -4.43
N LEU A 110 22.31 -1.38 -3.12
CA LEU A 110 21.36 -0.74 -2.20
C LEU A 110 21.04 0.72 -2.58
N TYR A 111 21.98 1.45 -3.17
CA TYR A 111 21.75 2.84 -3.61
C TYR A 111 20.64 2.96 -4.65
N VAL A 112 20.32 1.87 -5.38
CA VAL A 112 19.20 1.86 -6.34
C VAL A 112 17.86 2.07 -5.64
N ALA A 113 17.70 1.62 -4.39
CA ALA A 113 16.50 1.89 -3.61
C ALA A 113 16.29 3.41 -3.42
N LEU A 114 17.36 4.16 -3.15
CA LEU A 114 17.31 5.62 -3.02
C LEU A 114 16.93 6.27 -4.37
N LEU A 115 17.48 5.79 -5.47
CA LEU A 115 17.17 6.30 -6.81
C LEU A 115 15.74 5.97 -7.25
N SER A 116 15.20 4.81 -6.87
CA SER A 116 13.82 4.42 -7.18
C SER A 116 12.77 5.08 -6.28
N PHE A 117 13.18 5.61 -5.12
CA PHE A 117 12.23 6.14 -4.14
C PHE A 117 11.25 7.19 -4.70
N PRO A 118 11.69 8.20 -5.48
CA PRO A 118 10.76 9.16 -6.08
C PRO A 118 9.74 8.51 -7.01
N THR A 119 10.13 7.51 -7.80
CA THR A 119 9.21 6.82 -8.71
C THR A 119 8.26 5.91 -7.95
N MET A 120 8.69 5.32 -6.83
CA MET A 120 7.87 4.48 -5.96
C MET A 120 6.85 5.26 -5.12
N ILE A 121 7.01 6.58 -4.98
CA ILE A 121 5.92 7.44 -4.48
C ILE A 121 4.70 7.30 -5.40
N VAL A 122 4.91 7.38 -6.71
CA VAL A 122 3.83 7.22 -7.70
C VAL A 122 3.44 5.75 -7.86
N GLY A 123 4.43 4.84 -7.88
CA GLY A 123 4.25 3.41 -8.10
C GLY A 123 3.71 2.62 -6.90
N GLY A 124 3.23 3.28 -5.84
CA GLY A 124 2.57 2.61 -4.72
C GLY A 124 2.24 3.55 -3.57
N GLY A 125 3.13 4.52 -3.27
CA GLY A 125 2.91 5.46 -2.16
C GLY A 125 1.58 6.22 -2.25
N LEU A 126 1.21 6.71 -3.44
CA LEU A 126 -0.03 7.48 -3.65
C LEU A 126 -1.29 6.64 -3.37
N GLU A 127 -1.24 5.32 -3.49
CA GLU A 127 -2.39 4.46 -3.17
C GLU A 127 -2.88 4.64 -1.74
N GLU A 128 -1.97 4.98 -0.82
CA GLU A 128 -2.25 5.17 0.60
C GLU A 128 -3.21 6.33 0.88
N ILE A 129 -3.33 7.29 -0.04
CA ILE A 129 -4.36 8.34 0.01
C ILE A 129 -5.76 7.71 0.01
N GLY A 130 -5.93 6.65 -0.77
CA GLY A 130 -7.14 5.86 -0.81
C GLY A 130 -7.27 4.91 0.36
N TRP A 131 -6.28 4.03 0.54
CA TRP A 131 -6.36 2.96 1.53
C TRP A 131 -6.35 3.47 2.96
N ARG A 132 -5.38 4.32 3.33
CA ARG A 132 -5.18 4.83 4.70
C ARG A 132 -5.87 6.18 4.90
N GLY A 133 -6.03 6.96 3.84
CA GLY A 133 -6.75 8.23 3.90
C GLY A 133 -8.28 8.11 3.85
N PHE A 134 -8.83 7.05 3.25
CA PHE A 134 -10.28 6.91 3.07
C PHE A 134 -10.84 5.59 3.61
N LEU A 135 -10.40 4.45 3.08
CA LEU A 135 -11.04 3.15 3.35
C LEU A 135 -10.82 2.65 4.78
N GLN A 136 -9.57 2.61 5.23
CA GLN A 136 -9.19 2.12 6.56
C GLN A 136 -9.86 2.91 7.69
N PRO A 137 -9.84 4.28 7.71
CA PRO A 137 -10.53 5.04 8.74
C PRO A 137 -12.05 4.86 8.69
N ALA A 138 -12.64 4.73 7.50
CA ALA A 138 -14.08 4.52 7.35
C ALA A 138 -14.52 3.17 7.94
N LEU A 139 -13.76 2.10 7.71
CA LEU A 139 -14.01 0.79 8.30
C LEU A 139 -13.82 0.78 9.82
N GLN A 140 -12.77 1.45 10.32
CA GLN A 140 -12.46 1.49 11.75
C GLN A 140 -13.51 2.25 12.60
N LYS A 141 -14.44 3.01 11.99
CA LYS A 141 -15.54 3.62 12.77
C LYS A 141 -16.58 2.61 13.24
N LYS A 142 -16.63 1.41 12.63
CA LYS A 142 -17.60 0.35 12.95
C LYS A 142 -16.95 -0.97 13.33
N ASN A 143 -15.68 -1.16 12.95
CA ASN A 143 -14.95 -2.41 13.14
C ASN A 143 -13.67 -2.16 13.97
N SER A 144 -13.12 -3.21 14.56
CA SER A 144 -11.80 -3.13 15.18
C SER A 144 -10.72 -2.82 14.12
N ALA A 145 -9.56 -2.31 14.57
CA ALA A 145 -8.41 -2.10 13.70
C ALA A 145 -8.04 -3.38 12.94
N PHE A 146 -8.04 -4.53 13.63
CA PHE A 146 -7.72 -5.84 13.04
C PHE A 146 -8.68 -6.20 11.89
N PHE A 147 -9.99 -6.21 12.15
CA PHE A 147 -10.99 -6.55 11.13
C PHE A 147 -10.96 -5.58 9.96
N SER A 148 -10.78 -4.28 10.25
CA SER A 148 -10.66 -3.26 9.21
C SER A 148 -9.43 -3.51 8.33
N THR A 149 -8.29 -3.86 8.91
CA THR A 149 -7.06 -4.19 8.17
C THR A 149 -7.24 -5.41 7.29
N VAL A 150 -7.86 -6.48 7.80
CA VAL A 150 -8.13 -7.69 7.00
C VAL A 150 -9.00 -7.36 5.79
N ILE A 151 -10.08 -6.60 5.99
CA ILE A 151 -10.96 -6.16 4.89
C ILE A 151 -10.17 -5.33 3.87
N VAL A 152 -9.36 -4.37 4.33
CA VAL A 152 -8.52 -3.55 3.43
C VAL A 152 -7.54 -4.41 2.65
N SER A 153 -6.86 -5.36 3.30
CA SER A 153 -5.88 -6.22 2.62
C SER A 153 -6.52 -7.11 1.55
N VAL A 154 -7.72 -7.64 1.79
CA VAL A 154 -8.44 -8.45 0.80
C VAL A 154 -8.87 -7.59 -0.38
N ILE A 155 -9.46 -6.43 -0.13
CA ILE A 155 -9.85 -5.48 -1.18
C ILE A 155 -8.62 -5.07 -2.00
N TRP A 156 -7.52 -4.77 -1.34
CA TRP A 156 -6.28 -4.35 -1.98
C TRP A 156 -5.63 -5.48 -2.80
N ALA A 157 -5.63 -6.71 -2.30
CA ALA A 157 -5.12 -7.86 -3.05
C ALA A 157 -5.94 -8.14 -4.31
N ILE A 158 -7.27 -8.14 -4.21
CA ILE A 158 -8.16 -8.34 -5.36
C ILE A 158 -8.02 -7.18 -6.36
N TRP A 159 -7.87 -5.95 -5.88
CA TRP A 159 -7.69 -4.78 -6.75
C TRP A 159 -6.50 -4.95 -7.71
N HIS A 160 -5.41 -5.56 -7.26
CA HIS A 160 -4.22 -5.85 -8.08
C HIS A 160 -4.38 -6.97 -9.10
N TRP A 161 -5.45 -7.76 -9.05
CA TRP A 161 -5.63 -8.96 -9.88
C TRP A 161 -5.33 -8.77 -11.38
N PRO A 162 -5.74 -7.65 -12.04
CA PRO A 162 -5.44 -7.47 -13.46
C PRO A 162 -3.95 -7.41 -13.79
N LEU A 163 -3.07 -7.10 -12.82
CA LEU A 163 -1.63 -7.00 -13.06
C LEU A 163 -1.01 -8.31 -13.53
N TRP A 164 -1.54 -9.46 -13.11
CA TRP A 164 -1.09 -10.79 -13.58
C TRP A 164 -1.34 -11.01 -15.07
N PHE A 165 -2.16 -10.19 -15.71
CA PHE A 165 -2.53 -10.32 -17.12
C PHE A 165 -1.89 -9.25 -18.00
N ILE A 166 -1.11 -8.31 -17.45
CA ILE A 166 -0.38 -7.28 -18.20
C ILE A 166 1.03 -7.81 -18.53
N PRO A 167 1.30 -8.25 -19.78
CA PRO A 167 2.61 -8.80 -20.14
C PRO A 167 3.72 -7.78 -19.89
N GLY A 168 4.83 -8.22 -19.29
CA GLY A 168 5.99 -7.37 -18.98
C GLY A 168 5.97 -6.73 -17.58
N THR A 169 4.90 -6.89 -16.81
CA THR A 169 4.92 -6.52 -15.38
C THR A 169 5.58 -7.62 -14.54
N ASN A 170 6.19 -7.24 -13.41
CA ASN A 170 6.78 -8.19 -12.47
C ASN A 170 5.75 -9.22 -11.97
N GLN A 171 4.50 -8.80 -11.82
CA GLN A 171 3.39 -9.58 -11.30
C GLN A 171 3.10 -10.82 -12.15
N THR A 172 3.32 -10.77 -13.46
CA THR A 172 3.12 -11.94 -14.35
C THR A 172 3.96 -13.16 -13.97
N GLN A 173 5.07 -12.96 -13.27
CA GLN A 173 5.96 -14.03 -12.81
C GLN A 173 5.78 -14.37 -11.33
N ARG A 174 4.90 -13.65 -10.61
CA ARG A 174 4.72 -13.83 -9.17
C ARG A 174 3.63 -14.83 -8.84
N ASP A 175 3.89 -15.64 -7.83
CA ASP A 175 2.87 -16.44 -7.15
C ASP A 175 1.86 -15.52 -6.46
N PHE A 176 0.58 -15.68 -6.83
CA PHE A 176 -0.49 -14.84 -6.32
C PHE A 176 -0.77 -15.06 -4.83
N ILE A 177 -0.55 -16.27 -4.32
CA ILE A 177 -0.77 -16.59 -2.90
C ILE A 177 0.31 -15.93 -2.05
N ALA A 178 1.58 -16.00 -2.48
CA ALA A 178 2.69 -15.29 -1.84
C ALA A 178 2.44 -13.77 -1.83
N PHE A 179 1.90 -13.22 -2.92
CA PHE A 179 1.49 -11.81 -2.98
C PHE A 179 0.38 -11.47 -1.99
N ILE A 180 -0.68 -12.28 -1.87
CA ILE A 180 -1.75 -12.06 -0.89
C ILE A 180 -1.19 -12.03 0.54
N ILE A 181 -0.36 -13.01 0.91
CA ILE A 181 0.24 -13.12 2.24
C ILE A 181 1.06 -11.86 2.54
N THR A 182 1.88 -11.43 1.59
CA THR A 182 2.70 -10.22 1.70
C THR A 182 1.82 -8.96 1.80
N THR A 183 0.75 -8.88 1.02
CA THR A 183 -0.21 -7.76 1.03
C THR A 183 -0.90 -7.62 2.38
N ILE A 184 -1.28 -8.74 3.01
CA ILE A 184 -1.84 -8.74 4.37
C ILE A 184 -0.78 -8.24 5.36
N ALA A 185 0.44 -8.75 5.30
CA ALA A 185 1.55 -8.34 6.16
C ALA A 185 1.78 -6.82 6.14
N VAL A 186 1.94 -6.27 4.93
CA VAL A 186 2.14 -4.84 4.69
C VAL A 186 0.93 -4.03 5.14
N SER A 187 -0.29 -4.59 5.02
CA SER A 187 -1.49 -3.93 5.48
C SER A 187 -1.51 -3.71 7.00
N PHE A 188 -1.00 -4.68 7.78
CA PHE A 188 -0.84 -4.55 9.23
C PHE A 188 0.22 -3.51 9.62
N LEU A 189 1.36 -3.46 8.92
CA LEU A 189 2.40 -2.45 9.14
C LEU A 189 1.87 -1.05 8.86
N LEU A 190 1.27 -0.84 7.70
CA LEU A 190 0.69 0.44 7.32
C LEU A 190 -0.48 0.85 8.25
N THR A 191 -1.33 -0.09 8.68
CA THR A 191 -2.38 0.22 9.66
C THR A 191 -1.77 0.64 11.00
N THR A 192 -0.67 0.00 11.43
CA THR A 192 0.05 0.35 12.66
C THR A 192 0.60 1.77 12.57
N ILE A 193 1.32 2.09 11.49
CA ILE A 193 1.86 3.43 11.22
C ILE A 193 0.73 4.45 11.20
N PHE A 194 -0.33 4.20 10.45
CA PHE A 194 -1.48 5.10 10.35
C PHE A 194 -2.15 5.32 11.72
N ASN A 195 -2.37 4.27 12.49
CA ASN A 195 -3.07 4.39 13.77
C ASN A 195 -2.23 5.13 14.81
N ALA A 196 -0.90 4.95 14.77
CA ALA A 196 0.01 5.61 15.70
C ALA A 196 0.28 7.08 15.35
N THR A 197 0.33 7.43 14.06
CA THR A 197 0.71 8.79 13.60
C THR A 197 -0.47 9.62 13.10
N LYS A 198 -1.60 8.99 12.78
CA LYS A 198 -2.75 9.58 12.07
C LYS A 198 -2.35 10.28 10.77
N SER A 199 -1.30 9.81 10.11
CA SER A 199 -0.71 10.44 8.93
C SER A 199 -0.75 9.55 7.69
N ILE A 200 -1.39 10.06 6.65
CA ILE A 200 -1.38 9.53 5.29
C ILE A 200 0.02 9.70 4.70
N PHE A 201 0.66 10.85 4.91
CA PHE A 201 2.04 11.11 4.48
C PHE A 201 3.00 10.02 4.95
N MET A 202 2.96 9.64 6.24
CA MET A 202 3.84 8.57 6.76
C MET A 202 3.59 7.21 6.11
N CYS A 203 2.34 6.88 5.82
CA CYS A 203 1.99 5.63 5.14
C CYS A 203 2.49 5.65 3.69
N LEU A 204 2.29 6.76 2.98
CA LEU A 204 2.76 6.98 1.61
C LEU A 204 4.27 6.81 1.51
N ILE A 205 5.03 7.44 2.41
CA ILE A 205 6.50 7.35 2.41
C ILE A 205 6.95 5.92 2.76
N PHE A 206 6.34 5.28 3.76
CA PHE A 206 6.65 3.89 4.10
C PHE A 206 6.41 2.93 2.93
N HIS A 207 5.27 3.04 2.25
CA HIS A 207 4.95 2.16 1.12
C HIS A 207 5.93 2.40 -0.05
N ALA A 208 6.26 3.66 -0.35
CA ALA A 208 7.27 3.99 -1.36
C ALA A 208 8.66 3.42 -1.00
N LEU A 209 9.08 3.52 0.27
CA LEU A 209 10.34 2.93 0.75
C LEU A 209 10.34 1.41 0.59
N LEU A 210 9.24 0.75 0.96
CA LEU A 210 9.11 -0.69 0.85
C LEU A 210 9.24 -1.17 -0.60
N ASN A 211 8.54 -0.53 -1.53
CA ASN A 211 8.64 -0.86 -2.96
C ASN A 211 10.05 -0.56 -3.51
N SER A 212 10.70 0.48 -3.01
CA SER A 212 12.08 0.82 -3.38
C SER A 212 13.06 -0.26 -2.96
N PHE A 213 12.94 -0.75 -1.73
CA PHE A 213 13.77 -1.85 -1.27
C PHE A 213 13.46 -3.16 -2.01
N TRP A 214 12.21 -3.45 -2.35
CA TRP A 214 11.87 -4.62 -3.17
C TRP A 214 12.33 -4.53 -4.63
N SER A 215 12.62 -3.33 -5.13
CA SER A 215 13.28 -3.16 -6.44
C SER A 215 14.75 -3.62 -6.43
N VAL A 216 15.34 -3.71 -5.23
CA VAL A 216 16.71 -4.17 -4.95
C VAL A 216 16.71 -5.63 -4.49
N TYR A 217 15.91 -5.95 -3.46
CA TYR A 217 15.69 -7.29 -2.93
C TYR A 217 14.46 -7.89 -3.58
N VAL A 218 14.65 -8.48 -4.76
CA VAL A 218 13.55 -9.00 -5.56
C VAL A 218 13.06 -10.31 -4.94
N PRO A 219 11.78 -10.42 -4.54
CA PRO A 219 11.19 -11.68 -4.10
C PRO A 219 11.25 -12.73 -5.21
N ASN A 220 11.52 -13.98 -4.85
CA ASN A 220 11.49 -15.11 -5.78
C ASN A 220 10.17 -15.90 -5.69
N ASP A 221 9.15 -15.27 -5.11
CA ASP A 221 7.74 -15.69 -5.11
C ASP A 221 7.44 -17.03 -4.45
N LYS A 222 8.36 -17.53 -3.61
CA LYS A 222 8.06 -18.65 -2.72
C LYS A 222 7.07 -18.25 -1.64
N VAL A 223 6.05 -19.09 -1.45
CA VAL A 223 5.02 -18.90 -0.42
C VAL A 223 5.59 -18.93 1.00
N LEU A 224 6.47 -19.90 1.30
CA LEU A 224 6.99 -20.09 2.66
C LEU A 224 7.73 -18.85 3.21
N PRO A 225 8.68 -18.24 2.47
CA PRO A 225 9.32 -17.00 2.91
C PRO A 225 8.38 -15.80 3.04
N ALA A 226 7.26 -15.74 2.31
CA ALA A 226 6.27 -14.67 2.49
C ALA A 226 5.65 -14.67 3.90
N PHE A 227 5.59 -15.83 4.56
CA PHE A 227 5.15 -15.92 5.96
C PHE A 227 6.09 -15.19 6.93
N SER A 228 7.38 -15.04 6.61
CA SER A 228 8.31 -14.29 7.47
C SER A 228 7.89 -12.82 7.59
N THR A 229 7.56 -12.18 6.45
CA THR A 229 7.02 -10.81 6.42
C THR A 229 5.65 -10.75 7.10
N PHE A 230 4.80 -11.75 6.90
CA PHE A 230 3.48 -11.84 7.57
C PHE A 230 3.60 -11.89 9.10
N ILE A 231 4.40 -12.80 9.63
CA ILE A 231 4.64 -12.93 11.07
C ILE A 231 5.20 -11.63 11.62
N PHE A 232 6.14 -11.00 10.92
CA PHE A 232 6.69 -9.70 11.30
C PHE A 232 5.63 -8.60 11.36
N GLY A 233 4.79 -8.47 10.32
CA GLY A 233 3.72 -7.47 10.29
C GLY A 233 2.70 -7.65 11.42
N ILE A 234 2.31 -8.89 11.69
CA ILE A 234 1.41 -9.24 12.81
C ILE A 234 2.08 -8.94 14.15
N PHE A 235 3.34 -9.32 14.33
CA PHE A 235 4.11 -9.05 15.54
C PHE A 235 4.17 -7.55 15.85
N VAL A 236 4.55 -6.72 14.87
CA VAL A 236 4.59 -5.25 15.03
C VAL A 236 3.21 -4.70 15.42
N PHE A 237 2.14 -5.18 14.78
CA PHE A 237 0.78 -4.78 15.11
C PHE A 237 0.38 -5.16 16.55
N ILE A 238 0.70 -6.38 17.00
CA ILE A 238 0.41 -6.84 18.37
C ILE A 238 1.19 -6.00 19.39
N VAL A 239 2.49 -5.78 19.17
CA VAL A 239 3.33 -4.95 20.03
C VAL A 239 2.75 -3.55 20.16
N TYR A 240 2.36 -2.93 19.04
CA TYR A 240 1.67 -1.63 19.05
C TYR A 240 0.39 -1.65 19.89
N LYS A 241 -0.47 -2.67 19.71
CA LYS A 241 -1.71 -2.81 20.48
C LYS A 241 -1.46 -2.96 21.98
N VAL A 242 -0.44 -3.70 22.38
CA VAL A 242 -0.05 -3.86 23.79
C VAL A 242 0.45 -2.55 24.38
N ILE A 243 1.33 -1.82 23.68
CA ILE A 243 1.88 -0.53 24.14
C ILE A 243 0.76 0.49 24.34
N ILE A 244 -0.16 0.63 23.38
CA ILE A 244 -1.27 1.58 23.49
C ILE A 244 -2.24 1.20 24.61
N LYS A 245 -2.55 -0.09 24.77
CA LYS A 245 -3.41 -0.55 25.87
C LYS A 245 -2.79 -0.18 27.22
N ARG A 246 -1.47 -0.37 27.39
CA ARG A 246 -0.75 0.02 28.62
C ARG A 246 -0.79 1.52 28.87
N LYS A 247 -0.53 2.35 27.86
CA LYS A 247 -0.62 3.82 28.00
C LYS A 247 -2.00 4.28 28.45
N ASN A 248 -3.06 3.72 27.87
CA ASN A 248 -4.42 4.09 28.25
C ASN A 248 -4.77 3.69 29.69
N LEU A 249 -4.27 2.56 30.19
CA LEU A 249 -4.47 2.14 31.58
C LEU A 249 -3.75 3.05 32.59
N LEU A 250 -2.57 3.57 32.23
CA LEU A 250 -1.80 4.49 33.07
C LEU A 250 -2.42 5.89 33.14
N LEU A 251 -3.21 6.30 32.15
CA LEU A 251 -3.90 7.60 32.13
C LEU A 251 -5.21 7.62 32.93
N ILE A 252 -5.69 6.45 33.38
CA ILE A 252 -6.94 6.29 34.16
C ILE A 252 -6.64 6.16 35.67
N ARG A 253 -5.36 6.03 36.05
CA ARG A 253 -4.88 6.05 37.43
C ARG A 253 -4.36 7.44 37.79
#